data_AF-A6TRC8-F1
#
_entry.id   AF-A6TRC8-F1
#
_cell.length_a   1.000
_cell.length_b   1.000
_cell.length_c   1.000
_cell.angle_alpha   90.00
_cell.angle_beta   90.00
_cell.angle_gamma   90.00
#
_symmetry.space_group_name_H-M   'P 1'
#
loop_
_entity.id
_entity.type
_entity.pdbx_description
1 polymer ?
#
loop_
_entity_poly.entity_id
_entity_poly.type
_entity_poly.pdbx_seq_one_letter_code
_entity_poly.pdbx_strand_id
1 'polypeptide(L)' 'MSKGCKCPICGYEFWACKSIFQEGFGMPDMGSGSCPKCKTFHNLTVDEENERMIVTPWEKHMKNKESDPR' A
#
# COMPACT_ATOMS: atom_id res chain seq x y z
N MET A 1 3.09 -2.53 -14.21
CA MET A 1 3.39 -3.86 -13.61
C MET A 1 2.49 -4.06 -12.39
N SER A 2 1.68 -5.13 -12.36
CA SER A 2 0.86 -5.50 -11.20
C SER A 2 1.72 -6.20 -10.15
N LYS A 3 1.71 -5.74 -8.89
CA LYS A 3 2.45 -6.35 -7.79
C LYS A 3 1.47 -7.08 -6.87
N GLY A 4 1.91 -8.22 -6.32
CA GLY A 4 1.10 -9.03 -5.41
C GLY A 4 0.95 -8.32 -4.05
N CYS A 5 -0.29 -8.19 -3.60
CA CYS A 5 -0.68 -7.55 -2.35
C CYS A 5 -1.36 -8.58 -1.44
N LYS A 6 -0.93 -8.67 -0.18
CA LYS A 6 -1.61 -9.50 0.82
C LYS A 6 -2.27 -8.61 1.87
N CYS A 7 -3.59 -8.73 2.02
CA CYS A 7 -4.31 -8.00 3.06
C CYS A 7 -3.89 -8.51 4.46
N PRO A 8 -3.38 -7.65 5.35
CA PRO A 8 -2.96 -8.07 6.69
C PRO A 8 -4.14 -8.34 7.63
N ILE A 9 -5.38 -7.98 7.24
CA ILE A 9 -6.58 -8.16 8.07
C ILE A 9 -7.27 -9.49 7.78
N CYS A 10 -7.47 -9.83 6.51
CA CYS A 10 -8.20 -11.05 6.12
C CYS A 10 -7.34 -12.09 5.40
N GLY A 11 -6.05 -11.80 5.17
CA GLY A 11 -5.11 -12.68 4.47
C GLY A 11 -5.34 -12.83 2.97
N TYR A 12 -6.35 -12.15 2.40
CA TYR A 12 -6.66 -12.25 0.97
C TYR A 12 -5.56 -11.66 0.12
N GLU A 13 -5.15 -12.40 -0.92
CA GLU A 13 -4.17 -11.98 -1.91
C GLU A 13 -4.89 -11.34 -3.09
N PHE A 14 -4.48 -10.14 -3.45
CA PHE A 14 -5.03 -9.36 -4.55
C PHE A 14 -3.90 -8.66 -5.31
N TRP A 15 -4.23 -8.14 -6.48
CA TRP A 15 -3.29 -7.40 -7.31
C TRP A 15 -3.64 -5.93 -7.28
N ALA A 16 -2.62 -5.08 -7.16
CA ALA A 16 -2.77 -3.64 -7.35
C ALA A 16 -1.70 -3.14 -8.31
N CYS A 17 -2.06 -2.10 -9.07
CA CYS A 17 -1.15 -1.36 -9.93
C CYS A 17 -0.57 -0.18 -9.15
N LYS A 18 0.65 0.25 -9.52
CA LYS A 18 1.22 1.51 -9.03
C LYS A 18 0.29 2.67 -9.44
N SER A 19 0.09 3.63 -8.54
CA SER A 19 -0.57 4.89 -8.87
C SER A 19 0.35 5.79 -9.70
N ILE A 20 -0.21 6.84 -10.31
CA ILE A 20 0.57 7.85 -11.05
C ILE A 20 1.65 8.49 -10.14
N PHE A 21 1.36 8.69 -8.86
CA PHE A 21 2.35 9.21 -7.90
C PHE A 21 3.50 8.23 -7.63
N GLN A 22 3.18 6.94 -7.60
CA GLN A 22 4.17 5.88 -7.39
C GLN A 22 5.02 5.60 -8.63
N GLU A 23 4.45 5.76 -9.82
CA GLU A 23 5.15 5.49 -11.09
C GLU A 23 5.85 6.73 -11.65
N GLY A 24 5.17 7.88 -11.68
CA GLY A 24 5.66 9.10 -12.34
C GLY A 24 6.38 10.10 -11.44
N PHE A 25 6.15 10.06 -10.12
CA PHE A 25 6.71 11.03 -9.18
C PHE A 25 7.67 10.42 -8.15
N GLY A 26 7.94 9.11 -8.24
CA GLY A 26 8.85 8.43 -7.31
C GLY A 26 8.38 8.50 -5.84
N MET A 27 7.06 8.55 -5.60
CA MET A 27 6.48 8.60 -4.25
C MET A 27 5.91 7.23 -3.87
N PRO A 28 6.74 6.28 -3.40
CA PRO A 28 6.34 4.89 -3.22
C PRO A 28 5.21 4.70 -2.21
N ASP A 29 5.08 5.58 -1.21
CA ASP A 29 4.12 5.50 -0.11
C ASP A 29 2.77 6.20 -0.40
N MET A 30 2.59 6.80 -1.58
CA MET A 30 1.38 7.56 -1.93
C MET A 30 0.28 6.70 -2.57
N GLY A 31 0.39 5.37 -2.49
CA GLY A 31 -0.67 4.47 -2.95
C GLY A 31 -1.76 4.29 -1.90
N SER A 32 -3.00 4.14 -2.36
CA SER A 32 -4.14 3.82 -1.51
C SER A 32 -5.11 2.86 -2.22
N GLY A 33 -5.82 2.05 -1.45
CA GLY A 33 -6.80 1.11 -2.00
C GLY A 33 -7.52 0.29 -0.93
N SER A 34 -8.65 -0.31 -1.31
CA SER A 34 -9.42 -1.17 -0.41
C SER A 34 -9.24 -2.64 -0.75
N CYS A 35 -9.17 -3.49 0.27
CA CYS A 35 -9.19 -4.93 0.07
C CYS A 35 -10.52 -5.34 -0.62
N PRO A 36 -10.49 -6.09 -1.73
CA PRO A 36 -11.72 -6.47 -2.43
C PRO A 36 -12.63 -7.39 -1.61
N LYS A 37 -12.06 -8.15 -0.65
CA LYS A 37 -12.79 -9.09 0.22
C LYS A 37 -13.35 -8.42 1.48
N CYS A 38 -12.50 -7.94 2.38
CA CYS A 38 -12.93 -7.37 3.67
C CYS A 38 -13.23 -5.87 3.64
N LYS A 39 -13.04 -5.21 2.48
CA LYS A 39 -13.28 -3.78 2.25
C LYS A 39 -12.46 -2.81 3.12
N THR A 40 -11.54 -3.31 3.94
CA THR A 40 -10.64 -2.46 4.73
C THR A 40 -9.80 -1.57 3.81
N PHE A 41 -9.71 -0.30 4.18
CA PHE A 41 -8.89 0.68 3.49
C PHE A 41 -7.43 0.60 3.92
N HIS A 42 -6.54 0.59 2.93
CA HIS A 42 -5.11 0.40 3.11
C HIS A 42 -4.32 1.47 2.38
N ASN A 43 -3.17 1.80 2.96
CA ASN A 43 -2.07 2.40 2.24
C ASN A 43 -1.31 1.28 1.51
N LEU A 44 -0.90 1.59 0.28
CA LEU A 44 -0.15 0.70 -0.59
C LEU A 44 1.21 1.34 -0.83
N THR A 45 2.26 0.76 -0.26
CA THR A 45 3.63 1.26 -0.45
C THR A 45 4.38 0.34 -1.41
N VAL A 46 5.04 0.91 -2.41
CA VAL A 46 5.94 0.15 -3.28
C VAL A 46 7.24 -0.13 -2.54
N ASP A 47 7.60 -1.40 -2.44
CA ASP A 47 8.91 -1.86 -2.02
C ASP A 47 9.66 -2.26 -3.28
N GLU A 48 10.50 -1.35 -3.79
CA GLU A 48 11.20 -1.54 -5.07
C GLU A 48 12.33 -2.56 -4.96
N GLU A 49 12.99 -2.64 -3.80
CA GLU A 49 14.07 -3.60 -3.53
C GLU A 49 13.55 -5.05 -3.57
N ASN A 50 12.41 -5.30 -2.91
CA ASN A 50 11.82 -6.64 -2.86
C ASN A 50 10.72 -6.84 -3.91
N GLU A 51 10.59 -5.91 -4.83
CA GLU A 51 9.67 -6.00 -5.96
C GLU A 51 8.22 -6.33 -5.55
N ARG A 52 7.73 -5.77 -4.43
CA ARG A 52 6.41 -6.09 -3.85
C ARG A 52 5.63 -4.86 -3.42
N MET A 53 4.37 -5.06 -3.04
CA MET A 53 3.53 -3.99 -2.51
C MET A 53 3.20 -4.28 -1.03
N ILE A 54 3.64 -3.36 -0.16
CA ILE A 54 3.37 -3.40 1.26
C ILE A 54 1.96 -2.84 1.49
N VAL A 55 1.10 -3.65 2.10
CA VAL A 55 -0.27 -3.28 2.42
C VAL A 55 -0.36 -2.97 3.91
N THR A 56 -0.61 -1.71 4.24
CA THR A 56 -0.72 -1.25 5.63
C THR A 56 -2.13 -0.72 5.89
N PRO A 57 -2.84 -1.14 6.96
CA PRO A 57 -4.11 -0.50 7.35
C PRO A 57 -3.94 1.01 7.47
N TRP A 58 -4.88 1.77 6.92
CA TRP A 58 -4.74 3.23 6.80
C TRP A 58 -4.49 3.92 8.15
N GLU A 59 -5.20 3.51 9.20
CA GLU A 59 -5.02 4.01 10.56
C GLU A 59 -3.59 3.80 11.09
N LYS A 60 -2.99 2.65 10.78
CA LYS A 60 -1.60 2.35 11.16
C LYS A 60 -0.62 3.21 10.36
N HIS A 61 -0.87 3.41 9.06
CA HIS A 61 -0.05 4.28 8.23
C HIS A 61 -0.06 5.73 8.74
N MET A 62 -1.23 6.25 9.13
CA MET A 62 -1.35 7.61 9.67
C MET A 62 -0.60 7.79 10.99
N LYS A 63 -0.73 6.84 11.92
CA LYS A 63 0.05 6.88 13.19
C LYS A 63 1.55 6.92 12.94
N ASN A 64 2.04 6.16 11.95
CA ASN A 64 3.45 6.16 11.61
C ASN A 64 3.92 7.48 11.00
N LYS A 65 3.08 8.17 10.21
CA LYS A 65 3.37 9.51 9.66
C LYS A 65 3.36 10.62 10.71
N GLU A 66 2.52 10.50 11.74
CA GLU A 66 2.53 11.44 12.87
C GLU A 66 3.79 11.30 13.73
N SER A 67 4.32 10.08 13.87
CA SER A 67 5.54 9.83 14.64
C SER A 67 6.85 10.16 13.91
N ASP A 68 6.79 10.31 12.58
CA ASP A 68 7.92 10.70 11.74
C ASP A 68 7.46 11.76 10.73
N PRO A 69 7.34 13.02 11.18
CA PRO A 69 7.04 14.14 10.32
C PRO A 69 8.32 14.43 9.52
N ARG A 70 8.48 13.75 8.39
CA ARG A 70 9.49 14.11 7.38
C ARG A 70 9.68 15.61 7.24
#